data_AF-K2G256-F1
#
_entry.id   AF-K2G256-F1
#
_cell.length_a   1.000
_cell.length_b   1.000
_cell.length_c   1.000
_cell.angle_alpha   90.00
_cell.angle_beta   90.00
_cell.angle_gamma   90.00
#
_symmetry.space_group_name_H-M   'P 1'
#
loop_
_entity.id
_entity.type
_entity.pdbx_description
1 polymer ?
#
loop_
_entity_poly.entity_id
_entity_poly.type
_entity_poly.pdbx_seq_one_letter_code
_entity_poly.pdbx_strand_id
1 'polypeptide(L)'
;IPEIDRARIFEAFARLDDSRTRASGGYGLGLSIVSRIAYWFGGTIQVDQSPTLGGARFTMTWPAQRYVKKSKRKMLEKKPEEASDHLA
;
A
#
# COMPACT_ATOMS: atom_id res chain seq x y z
N ILE A 1 -5.56 -19.78 5.26
CA ILE A 1 -6.43 -18.64 4.91
C ILE A 1 -7.39 -19.11 3.84
N PRO A 2 -8.71 -19.17 4.12
CA PRO A 2 -9.72 -19.52 3.12
C PRO A 2 -9.63 -18.60 1.91
N GLU A 3 -9.89 -19.11 0.72
CA GLU A 3 -9.74 -18.35 -0.53
C GLU A 3 -10.59 -17.08 -0.57
N ILE A 4 -11.83 -17.19 -0.09
CA ILE A 4 -12.79 -16.08 0.00
C ILE A 4 -12.29 -14.91 0.86
N ASP A 5 -11.42 -15.17 1.82
CA ASP A 5 -10.94 -14.16 2.75
C ASP A 5 -9.64 -13.47 2.31
N ARG A 6 -8.98 -13.99 1.27
CA ARG A 6 -7.62 -13.57 0.86
C ARG A 6 -7.52 -12.10 0.45
N ALA A 7 -8.59 -11.52 -0.07
CA ALA A 7 -8.64 -10.09 -0.36
C ALA A 7 -8.85 -9.27 0.93
N ARG A 8 -9.80 -9.73 1.76
CA ARG A 8 -10.24 -9.03 2.98
C ARG A 8 -9.15 -8.90 4.04
N ILE A 9 -8.21 -9.85 4.15
CA ILE A 9 -7.13 -9.78 5.17
C ILE A 9 -6.21 -8.56 5.03
N PHE A 10 -6.21 -7.88 3.88
CA PHE A 10 -5.42 -6.67 3.66
C PHE A 10 -6.17 -5.38 4.03
N GLU A 11 -7.45 -5.49 4.40
CA GLU A 11 -8.23 -4.38 4.92
C GLU A 11 -7.83 -4.06 6.35
N ALA A 12 -7.93 -2.78 6.73
CA ALA A 12 -7.64 -2.38 8.11
C ALA A 12 -8.64 -3.03 9.07
N PHE A 13 -8.13 -3.51 10.21
CA PHE A 13 -8.91 -4.18 11.25
C PHE A 13 -9.50 -5.54 10.85
N ALA A 14 -9.13 -6.09 9.68
CA ALA A 14 -9.55 -7.41 9.26
C ALA A 14 -9.02 -8.50 10.19
N ARG A 15 -9.90 -9.41 10.60
CA ARG A 15 -9.61 -10.60 11.41
C ARG A 15 -10.42 -11.76 10.85
N LEU A 16 -9.76 -12.92 10.67
CA LEU A 16 -10.40 -14.14 10.14
C LEU A 16 -11.11 -14.94 11.22
N ASP A 17 -10.65 -14.80 12.46
CA ASP A 17 -11.21 -15.45 13.61
C ASP A 17 -11.44 -14.42 14.74
N ASP A 18 -12.60 -14.56 15.37
CA ASP A 18 -12.88 -13.96 16.68
C ASP A 18 -12.18 -14.72 17.82
N SER A 19 -11.24 -15.64 17.51
CA SER A 19 -10.68 -16.53 18.52
C SER A 19 -9.89 -15.73 19.57
N ARG A 20 -10.49 -15.73 20.76
CA ARG A 20 -10.17 -14.99 21.98
C ARG A 20 -8.90 -15.49 22.69
N THR A 21 -7.91 -16.04 21.98
CA THR A 21 -6.81 -16.81 22.62
C THR A 21 -5.43 -16.18 22.48
N ARG A 22 -5.31 -14.89 22.15
CA ARG A 22 -4.11 -14.14 22.52
C ARG A 22 -4.50 -12.92 23.32
N ALA A 23 -4.18 -12.95 24.61
CA ALA A 23 -4.14 -11.79 25.50
C ALA A 23 -3.20 -10.65 25.00
N SER A 24 -2.66 -10.75 23.77
CA SER A 24 -1.78 -9.81 23.07
C SER A 24 -2.16 -9.61 21.59
N GLY A 25 -3.34 -10.03 21.14
CA GLY A 25 -3.75 -10.01 19.74
C GLY A 25 -3.77 -8.59 19.14
N GLY A 26 -2.94 -8.34 18.13
CA GLY A 26 -2.85 -7.03 17.47
C GLY A 26 -4.15 -6.60 16.78
N TYR A 27 -4.29 -5.29 16.54
CA TYR A 27 -5.50 -4.63 16.02
C TYR A 27 -5.85 -4.94 14.55
N GLY A 28 -5.29 -5.98 13.93
CA GLY A 28 -5.54 -6.28 12.50
C GLY A 28 -4.99 -5.21 11.55
N LEU A 29 -3.95 -4.48 11.95
CA LEU A 29 -3.34 -3.40 11.14
C LEU A 29 -2.10 -3.84 10.34
N GLY A 30 -1.51 -4.99 10.68
CA GLY A 30 -0.23 -5.41 10.09
C GLY A 30 -0.29 -5.54 8.56
N LEU A 31 -1.23 -6.35 8.06
CA LEU A 31 -1.36 -6.60 6.62
C LEU A 31 -1.86 -5.39 5.83
N SER A 32 -2.71 -4.55 6.43
CA SER A 32 -3.13 -3.29 5.80
C SER A 32 -1.97 -2.31 5.64
N ILE A 33 -1.06 -2.24 6.63
CA ILE A 33 0.16 -1.44 6.53
C ILE A 33 1.07 -2.00 5.43
N VAL A 34 1.29 -3.32 5.41
CA VAL A 34 2.12 -3.97 4.38
C VAL A 34 1.58 -3.71 2.97
N SER A 35 0.27 -3.88 2.77
CA SER A 35 -0.40 -3.59 1.48
C SER A 35 -0.18 -2.13 1.06
N ARG A 36 -0.33 -1.19 2.00
CA ARG A 36 -0.12 0.23 1.72
C ARG A 36 1.32 0.57 1.36
N ILE A 37 2.29 -0.02 2.06
CA ILE A 37 3.72 0.15 1.77
C ILE A 37 4.03 -0.42 0.38
N ALA A 38 3.60 -1.65 0.08
CA ALA A 38 3.80 -2.25 -1.24
C ALA A 38 3.28 -1.32 -2.35
N TYR A 39 2.04 -0.84 -2.21
CA TYR A 39 1.42 0.11 -3.13
C TYR A 39 2.24 1.40 -3.32
N TRP A 40 2.73 2.02 -2.24
CA TRP A 40 3.51 3.25 -2.32
C TRP A 40 4.84 3.09 -3.07
N PHE A 41 5.44 1.91 -3.01
CA PHE A 41 6.66 1.60 -3.74
C PHE A 41 6.39 0.99 -5.13
N GLY A 42 5.13 1.00 -5.60
CA GLY A 42 4.73 0.48 -6.90
C GLY A 42 4.74 -1.05 -6.99
N GLY A 43 4.73 -1.73 -5.85
CA GLY A 43 4.66 -3.18 -5.76
C GLY A 43 3.25 -3.69 -5.49
N THR A 44 3.13 -5.01 -5.52
CA THR A 44 1.90 -5.76 -5.24
C THR A 44 2.15 -6.79 -4.16
N ILE A 45 1.09 -7.15 -3.43
CA ILE A 45 1.10 -8.25 -2.47
C ILE A 45 -0.04 -9.21 -2.79
N GLN A 46 0.23 -10.51 -2.71
CA GLN A 46 -0.74 -11.58 -2.88
C GLN A 46 -0.57 -12.63 -1.78
N VAL A 47 -1.63 -13.39 -1.53
CA VAL A 47 -1.61 -14.50 -0.61
C VAL A 47 -2.16 -15.75 -1.30
N ASP A 48 -1.49 -16.87 -1.11
CA ASP A 48 -1.94 -18.16 -1.57
C ASP A 48 -1.59 -19.28 -0.57
N GLN A 49 -1.84 -20.52 -0.96
CA GLN A 49 -1.46 -21.69 -0.18
C GLN A 49 -0.02 -22.07 -0.50
N SER A 50 0.78 -22.26 0.54
CA SER A 50 2.15 -22.75 0.41
C SER A 50 2.14 -24.18 -0.12
N PRO A 51 2.76 -24.45 -1.28
CA PRO A 51 2.78 -25.79 -1.87
C PRO A 51 3.61 -26.79 -1.05
N THR A 52 4.52 -26.32 -0.20
CA THR A 52 5.46 -27.16 0.55
C THR A 52 5.18 -27.19 2.06
N LEU A 53 4.63 -26.12 2.62
CA LEU A 53 4.47 -25.97 4.08
C LEU A 53 3.02 -26.10 4.56
N GLY A 54 2.04 -26.17 3.65
CA GLY A 54 0.61 -26.30 4.00
C GLY A 54 -0.01 -25.08 4.71
N GLY A 55 0.73 -23.99 4.83
CA GLY A 55 0.29 -22.72 5.42
C GLY A 55 0.00 -21.64 4.37
N ALA A 56 -0.19 -20.40 4.82
CA ALA A 56 -0.28 -19.25 3.91
C ALA A 56 1.11 -18.87 3.37
N ARG A 57 1.20 -18.56 2.07
CA ARG A 57 2.38 -17.95 1.44
C ARG A 57 2.00 -16.55 0.98
N PHE A 58 2.80 -15.57 1.38
CA PHE A 58 2.66 -14.18 0.96
C PHE A 58 3.74 -13.87 -0.06
N THR A 59 3.33 -13.39 -1.23
CA THR A 59 4.23 -13.03 -2.32
C THR A 59 4.17 -11.54 -2.52
N MET A 60 5.33 -10.88 -2.47
CA MET A 60 5.45 -9.46 -2.76
C MET A 60 6.30 -9.28 -4.01
N THR A 61 5.86 -8.41 -4.92
CA THR A 61 6.52 -8.18 -6.21
C THR A 61 6.70 -6.70 -6.43
N TRP A 62 7.88 -6.29 -6.88
CA TRP A 62 8.19 -4.91 -7.23
C TRP A 62 8.82 -4.81 -8.62
N PRO A 63 8.70 -3.64 -9.28
CA PRO A 63 9.53 -3.32 -10.42
C PRO A 63 11.02 -3.44 -10.05
N ALA A 64 11.82 -4.05 -10.93
CA ALA A 64 13.27 -4.14 -10.73
C ALA A 64 13.96 -2.77 -10.74
N GLN A 65 13.32 -1.77 -11.34
CA GLN A 65 13.77 -0.39 -11.28
C GLN A 65 13.51 0.18 -9.88
N ARG A 66 14.58 0.74 -9.29
CA ARG A 66 14.50 1.40 -7.97
C ARG A 66 13.40 2.47 -7.99
N TYR A 67 12.51 2.45 -7.01
CA TYR A 67 11.50 3.48 -6.84
C TYR A 67 12.16 4.87 -6.65
N VAL A 68 11.97 5.75 -7.64
CA VAL A 68 12.40 7.16 -7.57
C VAL A 68 11.17 8.01 -7.28
N LYS A 69 11.11 8.59 -6.08
CA LYS A 69 10.05 9.53 -5.69
C LYS A 69 10.10 10.73 -6.64
N LYS A 70 9.08 10.92 -7.49
CA LYS A 70 8.97 12.13 -8.31
C LYS A 70 8.80 13.34 -7.38
N SER A 71 9.85 14.15 -7.24
CA SER A 71 9.80 15.41 -6.48
C SER A 71 8.81 16.36 -7.13
N LYS A 72 7.71 16.64 -6.43
CA LYS A 72 6.63 17.55 -6.83
C LYS A 72 7.07 19.02 -6.70
N ARG A 73 8.19 19.40 -7.33
CA ARG A 73 8.79 20.76 -7.23
C ARG A 73 8.62 21.64 -8.47
N LYS A 74 7.83 21.26 -9.46
CA LYS A 74 7.69 22.06 -10.70
C LYS A 74 6.27 22.07 -11.26
N MET A 75 5.31 22.61 -10.50
CA MET A 75 3.99 23.03 -11.01
C MET A 75 3.40 24.22 -10.22
N LEU A 76 4.26 25.11 -9.72
CA LEU A 76 3.87 26.41 -9.15
C LEU A 76 4.93 27.44 -9.54
N GLU A 77 5.25 27.51 -10.84
CA GLU A 77 6.08 28.60 -11.36
C GLU A 77 5.77 28.77 -12.85
N LYS A 78 4.71 29.55 -13.09
CA LYS A 78 4.56 30.50 -14.20
C LYS A 78 3.19 31.15 -14.04
N LYS A 79 3.14 32.17 -13.18
CA LYS A 79 2.14 33.23 -13.30
C LYS A 79 2.80 34.28 -14.21
N PRO A 80 2.23 34.61 -15.38
CA PRO A 80 2.74 35.75 -16.15
C PRO A 80 2.45 37.01 -15.35
N GLU A 81 3.52 37.63 -14.87
CA GLU A 81 3.56 39.02 -14.46
C GLU A 81 3.71 39.84 -15.74
N GLU A 82 2.58 40.18 -16.36
CA GLU A 82 2.52 41.21 -17.42
C GLU A 82 1.85 42.44 -16.81
N ALA A 83 2.68 43.26 -16.18
CA ALA A 83 2.42 44.68 -16.06
C ALA A 83 2.54 45.27 -17.48
N SER A 84 1.40 45.52 -18.12
CA SER A 84 1.34 46.56 -19.15
C SER A 84 0.94 47.84 -18.43
N ASP A 85 1.98 48.55 -17.99
CA ASP A 85 2.04 50.00 -18.15
C ASP A 85 1.48 50.32 -19.54
N HIS A 86 0.31 50.96 -19.62
CA HIS A 86 -0.18 51.75 -20.75
C HIS A 86 -1.59 52.26 -20.41
N LEU A 87 -1.67 53.47 -19.86
CA LEU A 87 -2.27 54.61 -20.55
C LEU A 87 -2.15 55.88 -19.70
N ALA A 88 -1.83 56.95 -20.42
CA ALA A 88 -1.60 58.32 -20.00
C ALA A 88 -2.77 58.97 -19.26
#